data_AF-A0A284S6T0-F1
#
_entry.id   AF-A0A284S6T0-F1
#
_cell.length_a   1.000
_cell.length_b   1.000
_cell.length_c   1.000
_cell.angle_alpha   90.00
_cell.angle_beta   90.00
_cell.angle_gamma   90.00
#
_symmetry.space_group_name_H-M   'P 1'
#
loop_
_entity.id
_entity.type
_entity.pdbx_description
1 polymer ?
#
loop_
_entity_poly.entity_id
_entity_poly.type
_entity_poly.pdbx_seq_one_letter_code
_entity_poly.pdbx_strand_id
1 'polypeptide(L)'
;MLLPFYDQHAPPEHPYLRASSAYSALVQLYARSDQLDTTYTRFRRFGNVSPMCISGCDALETVHHVFVSCPAYNAFRQHATQILITETSRILDSAEVPLLICRSFLQVVRRLFEDGPNWPQSLSRFYLGLTPPLPALTGSTGAKTSRLLVRIAHTWHTSCIRLAGRIWAEYRRTVRPAPSKKKTNVVAIDLPSFLSPLLLS
;
A
#
# COMPACT_ATOMS: atom_id res chain seq x y z
N MET A 1 3.10 33.76 20.91
CA MET A 1 3.03 32.32 21.25
C MET A 1 3.81 31.56 20.21
N LEU A 2 4.93 30.91 20.59
CA LEU A 2 5.72 30.06 19.70
C LEU A 2 5.03 28.69 19.64
N LEU A 3 4.56 28.28 18.45
CA LEU A 3 4.18 26.89 18.20
C LEU A 3 5.45 26.04 18.35
N PRO A 4 5.41 24.93 19.11
CA PRO A 4 6.57 24.06 19.27
C PRO A 4 7.03 23.53 17.90
N PHE A 5 8.35 23.52 17.67
CA PHE A 5 8.95 23.05 16.42
C PHE A 5 8.74 21.55 16.17
N TYR A 6 8.37 20.79 17.20
CA TYR A 6 8.17 19.34 17.14
C TYR A 6 6.84 18.95 17.80
N ASP A 7 6.27 17.86 17.32
CA ASP A 7 5.09 17.23 17.93
C ASP A 7 5.43 16.80 19.37
N GLN A 8 4.64 17.28 20.33
CA GLN A 8 4.82 16.97 21.76
C GLN A 8 3.99 15.77 22.21
N HIS A 9 3.22 15.15 21.31
CA HIS A 9 2.50 13.93 21.63
C HIS A 9 3.47 12.74 21.69
N ALA A 10 3.39 11.97 22.78
CA ALA A 10 4.10 10.70 22.87
C ALA A 10 3.68 9.80 21.68
N PRO A 11 4.63 9.14 21.00
CA PRO A 11 4.28 8.25 19.90
C PRO A 11 3.35 7.15 20.41
N PRO A 12 2.37 6.72 19.60
CA PRO A 12 1.49 5.63 19.99
C PRO A 12 2.31 4.36 20.24
N GLU A 13 1.90 3.57 21.24
CA GLU A 13 2.55 2.30 21.61
C GLU A 13 2.66 1.33 20.41
N HIS A 14 1.66 1.35 19.54
CA HIS A 14 1.64 0.58 18.30
C HIS A 14 1.30 1.49 17.11
N PRO A 15 2.21 1.64 16.12
CA PRO A 15 2.02 2.58 15.02
C PRO A 15 0.95 2.13 14.00
N TYR A 16 0.55 0.85 14.01
CA TYR A 16 -0.40 0.27 13.04
C TYR A 16 -1.50 -0.53 13.70
N LEU A 17 -2.58 0.14 14.08
CA LEU A 17 -3.78 -0.50 14.64
C LEU A 17 -4.85 -0.83 13.59
N ARG A 18 -4.68 -0.35 12.35
CA ARG A 18 -5.72 -0.42 11.30
C ARG A 18 -5.34 -1.30 10.11
N ALA A 19 -4.29 -2.09 10.25
CA ALA A 19 -3.86 -3.01 9.20
C ALA A 19 -4.86 -4.17 9.06
N SER A 20 -5.15 -4.59 7.82
CA SER A 20 -6.06 -5.72 7.55
C SER A 20 -5.44 -7.09 7.84
N SER A 21 -4.11 -7.14 7.97
CA SER A 21 -3.30 -8.32 8.24
C SER A 21 -1.89 -7.90 8.67
N ALA A 22 -1.15 -8.80 9.32
CA ALA A 22 0.26 -8.60 9.65
C ALA A 22 1.12 -8.27 8.42
N TYR A 23 0.82 -8.90 7.28
CA TYR A 23 1.51 -8.61 6.03
C TYR A 23 1.25 -7.18 5.55
N SER A 24 0.00 -6.71 5.59
CA SER A 24 -0.31 -5.32 5.20
C SER A 24 0.33 -4.30 6.15
N ALA A 25 0.41 -4.60 7.45
CA ALA A 25 1.13 -3.76 8.43
C ALA A 25 2.62 -3.65 8.06
N LEU A 26 3.25 -4.78 7.73
CA LEU A 26 4.65 -4.82 7.29
C LEU A 26 4.85 -3.96 6.04
N VAL A 27 4.02 -4.13 5.01
CA VAL A 27 4.13 -3.35 3.77
C VAL A 27 4.07 -1.85 4.07
N GLN A 28 3.13 -1.42 4.90
CA GLN A 28 3.01 0.00 5.26
C GLN A 28 4.19 0.51 6.08
N LEU A 29 4.67 -0.26 7.05
CA LEU A 29 5.83 0.09 7.87
C LEU A 29 7.07 0.28 6.99
N TYR A 30 7.36 -0.70 6.16
CA TYR A 30 8.52 -0.64 5.27
C TYR A 30 8.35 0.46 4.21
N ALA A 31 7.13 0.73 3.75
CA ALA A 31 6.89 1.82 2.79
C ALA A 31 7.14 3.18 3.44
N ARG A 32 6.67 3.40 4.67
CA ARG A 32 6.88 4.67 5.39
C ARG A 32 8.33 4.93 5.76
N SER A 33 9.10 3.88 6.00
CA SER A 33 10.51 3.99 6.35
C SER A 33 11.45 4.00 5.14
N ASP A 34 10.93 4.05 3.90
CA ASP A 34 11.71 3.92 2.66
C ASP A 34 12.58 2.62 2.65
N GLN A 35 12.04 1.55 3.22
CA GLN A 35 12.72 0.26 3.38
C GLN A 35 12.16 -0.84 2.46
N LEU A 36 11.12 -0.56 1.67
CA LEU A 36 10.64 -1.53 0.69
C LEU A 36 11.74 -1.86 -0.32
N ASP A 37 11.93 -3.16 -0.51
CA ASP A 37 13.02 -3.76 -1.27
C ASP A 37 12.77 -3.70 -2.79
N THR A 38 12.57 -2.49 -3.32
CA THR A 38 12.46 -2.23 -4.77
C THR A 38 13.84 -2.24 -5.44
N THR A 39 13.92 -2.31 -6.78
CA THR A 39 15.24 -2.26 -7.45
C THR A 39 15.93 -0.93 -7.22
N TYR A 40 15.21 0.19 -7.16
CA TYR A 40 15.79 1.49 -6.81
C TYR A 40 16.40 1.48 -5.40
N THR A 41 15.68 0.93 -4.40
CA THR A 41 16.20 0.80 -3.03
C THR A 41 17.44 -0.09 -2.98
N ARG A 42 17.45 -1.22 -3.71
CA ARG A 42 18.61 -2.11 -3.79
C ARG A 42 19.80 -1.44 -4.46
N PHE A 43 19.57 -0.73 -5.57
CA PHE A 43 20.60 0.04 -6.25
C PHE A 43 21.23 1.07 -5.31
N ARG A 44 20.41 1.84 -4.58
CA ARG A 44 20.92 2.81 -3.59
C ARG A 44 21.77 2.17 -2.49
N ARG A 45 21.48 0.92 -2.11
CA ARG A 45 22.20 0.22 -1.03
C ARG A 45 23.48 -0.47 -1.50
N PHE A 46 23.45 -1.09 -2.68
CA PHE A 46 24.49 -2.03 -3.10
C PHE A 46 25.14 -1.65 -4.43
N GLY A 47 24.53 -0.80 -5.24
CA GLY A 47 25.06 -0.35 -6.54
C GLY A 47 25.18 -1.44 -7.62
N ASN A 48 24.82 -2.69 -7.32
CA ASN A 48 25.08 -3.86 -8.16
C ASN A 48 23.88 -4.33 -8.99
N VAL A 49 22.77 -3.58 -8.97
CA VAL A 49 21.54 -3.89 -9.73
C VAL A 49 21.08 -2.66 -10.49
N SER A 50 20.43 -2.85 -11.63
CA SER A 50 19.80 -1.73 -12.35
C SER A 50 18.66 -1.13 -11.50
N PRO A 51 18.53 0.20 -11.40
CA PRO A 51 17.43 0.85 -10.68
C PRO A 51 16.11 0.88 -11.48
N MET A 52 16.12 0.38 -12.71
CA MET A 52 14.97 0.37 -13.60
C MET A 52 13.90 -0.63 -13.16
N CYS A 53 12.66 -0.36 -13.57
CA CYS A 53 11.52 -1.24 -13.32
C CYS A 53 11.72 -2.64 -13.92
N ILE A 54 11.57 -3.67 -13.09
CA ILE A 54 11.69 -5.08 -13.50
C ILE A 54 10.63 -5.49 -14.52
N SER A 55 9.51 -4.77 -14.55
CA SER A 55 8.42 -5.01 -15.51
C SER A 55 8.67 -4.35 -16.87
N GLY A 56 9.86 -3.77 -17.09
CA GLY A 56 10.26 -3.19 -18.38
C GLY A 56 9.72 -1.77 -18.63
N CYS A 57 9.39 -1.03 -17.57
CA CYS A 57 9.02 0.38 -17.72
C CYS A 57 10.26 1.26 -17.91
N ASP A 58 10.14 2.31 -18.71
CA ASP A 58 11.16 3.37 -18.82
C ASP A 58 11.06 4.35 -17.62
N ALA A 59 11.25 3.81 -16.42
CA ALA A 59 11.19 4.56 -15.17
C ALA A 59 12.00 3.85 -14.08
N LEU A 60 12.48 4.63 -13.11
CA LEU A 60 13.06 4.11 -11.89
C LEU A 60 11.99 3.37 -11.07
N GLU A 61 12.36 2.21 -10.53
CA GLU A 61 11.46 1.41 -9.70
C GLU A 61 11.39 1.91 -8.26
N THR A 62 10.84 3.10 -8.10
CA THR A 62 10.54 3.65 -6.79
C THR A 62 9.31 2.96 -6.20
N VAL A 63 9.11 3.11 -4.89
CA VAL A 63 7.88 2.68 -4.21
C VAL A 63 6.65 3.31 -4.87
N HIS A 64 6.71 4.60 -5.20
CA HIS A 64 5.65 5.31 -5.91
C HIS A 64 5.36 4.69 -7.27
N HIS A 65 6.41 4.40 -8.07
CA HIS A 65 6.25 3.74 -9.36
C HIS A 65 5.53 2.40 -9.20
N VAL A 66 6.00 1.51 -8.31
CA VAL A 66 5.40 0.17 -8.12
C VAL A 66 3.92 0.27 -7.78
N PHE A 67 3.53 1.13 -6.84
CA PHE A 67 2.13 1.18 -6.39
C PHE A 67 1.21 2.00 -7.30
N VAL A 68 1.68 3.11 -7.84
CA VAL A 68 0.83 4.14 -8.46
C VAL A 68 0.98 4.15 -9.98
N SER A 69 2.21 4.18 -10.50
CA SER A 69 2.44 4.49 -11.92
C SER A 69 2.69 3.26 -12.79
N CYS A 70 3.13 2.14 -12.22
CA CYS A 70 3.57 0.98 -12.97
C CYS A 70 2.37 0.33 -13.71
N PRO A 71 2.43 0.18 -15.05
CA PRO A 71 1.37 -0.44 -15.85
C PRO A 71 1.12 -1.90 -15.49
N ALA A 72 2.15 -2.64 -15.07
CA ALA A 72 2.02 -4.06 -14.69
C ALA A 72 1.01 -4.27 -13.55
N TYR A 73 0.82 -3.26 -12.69
CA TYR A 73 -0.10 -3.32 -11.56
C TYR A 73 -1.42 -2.55 -11.80
N ASN A 74 -1.64 -2.03 -13.01
CA ASN A 74 -2.82 -1.22 -13.32
C ASN A 74 -4.13 -1.99 -13.15
N ALA A 75 -4.16 -3.28 -13.55
CA ALA A 75 -5.34 -4.12 -13.37
C ALA A 75 -5.75 -4.26 -11.89
N PHE A 76 -4.78 -4.32 -10.96
CA PHE A 76 -5.07 -4.36 -9.53
C PHE A 76 -5.72 -3.06 -9.05
N ARG A 77 -5.20 -1.90 -9.51
CA ARG A 77 -5.77 -0.58 -9.18
C ARG A 77 -7.18 -0.44 -9.73
N GLN A 78 -7.40 -0.77 -11.01
CA GLN A 78 -8.72 -0.71 -11.66
C GLN A 78 -9.75 -1.60 -10.95
N HIS A 79 -9.37 -2.84 -10.64
CA HIS A 79 -10.23 -3.77 -9.91
C HIS A 79 -10.58 -3.24 -8.51
N ALA A 80 -9.60 -2.73 -7.76
CA ALA A 80 -9.84 -2.13 -6.46
C ALA A 80 -10.73 -0.87 -6.54
N THR A 81 -10.54 -0.01 -7.55
CA THR A 81 -11.40 1.14 -7.82
C THR A 81 -12.85 0.70 -8.02
N GLN A 82 -13.08 -0.32 -8.85
CA GLN A 82 -14.44 -0.80 -9.12
C GLN A 82 -15.13 -1.35 -7.86
N ILE A 83 -14.42 -2.13 -7.04
CA ILE A 83 -14.95 -2.61 -5.75
C ILE A 83 -15.30 -1.42 -4.86
N LEU A 84 -14.39 -0.45 -4.75
CA LEU A 84 -14.58 0.67 -3.85
C LEU A 84 -15.70 1.61 -4.29
N ILE A 85 -15.94 1.75 -5.60
CA ILE A 85 -17.11 2.45 -6.14
C ILE A 85 -18.38 1.75 -5.65
N THR A 86 -18.50 0.44 -5.83
CA THR A 86 -19.68 -0.33 -5.40
C THR A 86 -19.92 -0.22 -3.89
N GLU A 87 -18.86 -0.38 -3.09
CA GLU A 87 -18.97 -0.27 -1.62
C GLU A 87 -19.35 1.14 -1.17
N THR A 88 -18.75 2.17 -1.78
CA THR A 88 -19.03 3.57 -1.44
C THR A 88 -20.45 3.94 -1.84
N SER A 89 -20.91 3.57 -3.04
CA SER A 89 -22.30 3.77 -3.47
C SER A 89 -23.27 3.14 -2.49
N ARG A 90 -23.06 1.86 -2.12
CA ARG A 90 -23.93 1.17 -1.16
C ARG A 90 -24.02 1.89 0.19
N ILE A 91 -22.89 2.40 0.70
CA ILE A 91 -22.86 3.16 1.96
C ILE A 91 -23.65 4.47 1.82
N LEU A 92 -23.47 5.19 0.73
CA LEU A 92 -24.15 6.48 0.47
C LEU A 92 -25.65 6.29 0.24
N ASP A 93 -26.05 5.29 -0.54
CA ASP A 93 -27.45 4.95 -0.81
C ASP A 93 -28.17 4.57 0.48
N SER A 94 -27.53 3.76 1.33
CA SER A 94 -28.09 3.37 2.65
C SER A 94 -28.27 4.55 3.62
N ALA A 95 -27.61 5.67 3.36
CA ALA A 95 -27.69 6.88 4.17
C ALA A 95 -28.52 7.99 3.50
N GLU A 96 -29.19 7.69 2.38
CA GLU A 96 -30.06 8.60 1.63
C GLU A 96 -29.37 9.95 1.31
N VAL A 97 -28.08 9.89 0.99
CA VAL A 97 -27.27 11.08 0.73
C VAL A 97 -27.70 11.73 -0.60
N PRO A 98 -27.83 13.08 -0.67
CA PRO A 98 -28.15 13.77 -1.92
C PRO A 98 -27.22 13.40 -3.07
N LEU A 99 -27.79 13.22 -4.28
CA LEU A 99 -27.06 12.76 -5.46
C LEU A 99 -25.81 13.60 -5.81
N LEU A 100 -25.87 14.91 -5.62
CA LEU A 100 -24.74 15.81 -5.87
C LEU A 100 -23.54 15.47 -4.95
N ILE A 101 -23.84 15.20 -3.68
CA ILE A 101 -22.83 14.78 -2.71
C ILE A 101 -22.32 13.40 -3.07
N CYS A 102 -23.19 12.44 -3.41
CA CYS A 102 -22.76 11.11 -3.85
C CYS A 102 -21.77 11.17 -5.01
N ARG A 103 -22.04 12.03 -6.01
CA ARG A 103 -21.14 12.25 -7.14
C ARG A 103 -19.75 12.74 -6.70
N SER A 104 -19.67 13.63 -5.72
CA SER A 104 -18.39 14.13 -5.20
C SER A 104 -17.54 13.01 -4.57
N PHE A 105 -18.13 12.15 -3.74
CA PHE A 105 -17.42 11.00 -3.16
C PHE A 105 -16.97 10.02 -4.25
N LEU A 106 -17.84 9.68 -5.19
CA LEU A 106 -17.49 8.75 -6.27
C LEU A 106 -16.44 9.31 -7.22
N GLN A 107 -16.37 10.64 -7.41
CA GLN A 107 -15.29 11.28 -8.17
C GLN A 107 -13.94 11.13 -7.46
N VAL A 108 -13.91 11.22 -6.13
CA VAL A 108 -12.68 10.96 -5.35
C VAL A 108 -12.27 9.49 -5.49
N VAL A 109 -13.21 8.56 -5.30
CA VAL A 109 -12.94 7.11 -5.38
C VAL A 109 -12.35 6.73 -6.74
N ARG A 110 -12.90 7.25 -7.85
CA ARG A 110 -12.43 6.93 -9.21
C ARG A 110 -10.94 7.23 -9.42
N ARG A 111 -10.42 8.23 -8.73
CA ARG A 111 -9.02 8.68 -8.83
C ARG A 111 -8.22 8.40 -7.54
N LEU A 112 -8.73 7.52 -6.67
CA LEU A 112 -8.12 7.28 -5.38
C LEU A 112 -6.71 6.69 -5.54
N PHE A 113 -6.54 5.74 -6.45
CA PHE A 113 -5.27 5.04 -6.66
C PHE A 113 -4.38 5.67 -7.73
N GLU A 114 -4.65 6.92 -8.08
CA GLU A 114 -3.96 7.67 -9.13
C GLU A 114 -3.45 9.00 -8.58
N ASP A 115 -2.37 9.50 -9.16
CA ASP A 115 -1.92 10.86 -8.93
C ASP A 115 -2.99 11.85 -9.42
N GLY A 116 -3.17 12.93 -8.67
CA GLY A 116 -4.20 13.90 -8.97
C GLY A 116 -4.56 14.81 -7.80
N PRO A 117 -5.38 15.84 -8.06
CA PRO A 117 -5.61 16.96 -7.13
C PRO A 117 -6.32 16.55 -5.83
N ASN A 118 -6.89 15.35 -5.76
CA ASN A 118 -7.50 14.84 -4.54
C ASN A 118 -6.46 14.55 -3.45
N TRP A 119 -5.20 14.33 -3.83
CA TRP A 119 -4.12 14.03 -2.92
C TRP A 119 -3.29 15.25 -2.56
N PRO A 120 -2.73 15.32 -1.34
CA PRO A 120 -1.72 16.31 -1.01
C PRO A 120 -0.56 16.26 -2.01
N GLN A 121 -0.12 17.42 -2.50
CA GLN A 121 0.93 17.56 -3.52
C GLN A 121 0.60 16.83 -4.84
N SER A 122 -0.66 16.49 -5.08
CA SER A 122 -1.12 15.72 -6.23
C SER A 122 -0.52 14.32 -6.37
N LEU A 123 0.08 13.78 -5.29
CA LEU A 123 0.74 12.47 -5.29
C LEU A 123 -0.05 11.46 -4.46
N SER A 124 -0.49 10.39 -5.11
CA SER A 124 -1.16 9.29 -4.42
C SER A 124 -0.20 8.58 -3.48
N ARG A 125 -0.59 8.50 -2.21
CA ARG A 125 0.17 7.85 -1.15
C ARG A 125 -0.67 6.80 -0.44
N PHE A 126 -1.62 6.20 -1.16
CA PHE A 126 -2.52 5.18 -0.62
C PHE A 126 -1.77 4.00 0.03
N TYR A 127 -0.60 3.65 -0.53
CA TYR A 127 0.27 2.58 -0.04
C TYR A 127 0.89 2.89 1.33
N LEU A 128 0.90 4.15 1.77
CA LEU A 128 1.28 4.55 3.12
C LEU A 128 0.11 4.46 4.13
N GLY A 129 -1.06 3.98 3.69
CA GLY A 129 -2.30 3.99 4.48
C GLY A 129 -2.94 5.37 4.63
N LEU A 130 -2.53 6.34 3.81
CA LEU A 130 -3.14 7.65 3.78
C LEU A 130 -4.41 7.60 2.93
N THR A 131 -5.36 8.49 3.22
CA THR A 131 -6.55 8.72 2.40
C THR A 131 -6.63 10.22 2.10
N PRO A 132 -7.12 10.61 0.91
CA PRO A 132 -7.37 12.01 0.62
C PRO A 132 -8.45 12.56 1.58
N PRO A 133 -8.51 13.89 1.77
CA PRO A 133 -9.59 14.51 2.51
C PRO A 133 -10.97 14.09 1.96
N LEU A 134 -11.91 13.79 2.84
CA LEU A 134 -13.28 13.48 2.43
C LEU A 134 -13.99 14.76 1.99
N PRO A 135 -14.86 14.69 0.96
CA PRO A 135 -15.76 15.78 0.63
C PRO A 135 -16.60 16.21 1.84
N ALA A 136 -16.80 17.52 1.99
CA ALA A 136 -17.61 18.05 3.08
C ALA A 136 -19.09 17.71 2.87
N LEU A 137 -19.75 17.24 3.93
CA LEU A 137 -21.20 17.07 3.98
C LEU A 137 -21.82 18.39 4.46
N THR A 138 -22.03 19.34 3.55
CA THR A 138 -22.64 20.64 3.86
C THR A 138 -24.04 20.46 4.44
N GLY A 139 -24.31 21.07 5.60
CA GLY A 139 -25.66 21.16 6.17
C GLY A 139 -26.06 20.07 7.18
N SER A 140 -25.17 19.15 7.57
CA SER A 140 -25.48 18.18 8.65
C SER A 140 -24.35 18.06 9.67
N THR A 141 -24.30 18.98 10.62
CA THR A 141 -23.46 18.83 11.82
C THR A 141 -24.20 17.94 12.82
N GLY A 142 -23.94 16.64 12.79
CA GLY A 142 -24.56 15.68 13.69
C GLY A 142 -23.85 14.34 13.77
N ALA A 143 -24.17 13.56 14.81
CA ALA A 143 -23.54 12.26 15.07
C ALA A 143 -23.71 11.25 13.91
N LYS A 144 -24.83 11.31 13.18
CA LYS A 144 -25.09 10.46 12.01
C LYS A 144 -24.08 10.74 10.88
N THR A 145 -23.85 12.01 10.58
CA THR A 145 -22.89 12.48 9.56
C THR A 145 -21.47 12.08 9.90
N SER A 146 -21.07 12.26 11.17
CA SER A 146 -19.75 11.81 11.63
C SER A 146 -19.57 10.29 11.47
N ARG A 147 -20.57 9.48 11.87
CA ARG A 147 -20.52 8.01 11.71
C ARG A 147 -20.42 7.59 10.25
N LEU A 148 -21.15 8.26 9.35
CA LEU A 148 -21.08 8.02 7.92
C LEU A 148 -19.68 8.30 7.38
N LEU A 149 -19.10 9.46 7.69
CA LEU A 149 -17.75 9.83 7.26
C LEU A 149 -16.69 8.88 7.79
N VAL A 150 -16.79 8.49 9.07
CA VAL A 150 -15.89 7.48 9.65
C VAL A 150 -16.01 6.15 8.93
N ARG A 151 -17.22 5.71 8.60
CA ARG A 151 -17.45 4.47 7.84
C ARG A 151 -16.82 4.55 6.44
N ILE A 152 -17.02 5.65 5.73
CA ILE A 152 -16.42 5.87 4.40
C ILE A 152 -14.89 5.89 4.50
N ALA A 153 -14.33 6.69 5.42
CA ALA A 153 -12.88 6.77 5.65
C ALA A 153 -12.28 5.38 5.94
N HIS A 154 -12.94 4.61 6.80
CA HIS A 154 -12.51 3.27 7.15
C HIS A 154 -12.52 2.32 5.94
N THR A 155 -13.59 2.34 5.14
CA THR A 155 -13.69 1.54 3.91
C THR A 155 -12.59 1.91 2.91
N TRP A 156 -12.37 3.20 2.68
CA TRP A 156 -11.33 3.69 1.77
C TRP A 156 -9.94 3.30 2.24
N HIS A 157 -9.62 3.55 3.52
CA HIS A 157 -8.37 3.14 4.13
C HIS A 157 -8.14 1.63 4.00
N THR A 158 -9.15 0.82 4.33
CA THR A 158 -9.08 -0.65 4.23
C THR A 158 -8.82 -1.12 2.79
N SER A 159 -9.43 -0.48 1.80
CA SER A 159 -9.13 -0.78 0.39
C SER A 159 -7.70 -0.40 0.00
N CYS A 160 -7.20 0.75 0.47
CA CYS A 160 -5.83 1.20 0.22
C CYS A 160 -4.79 0.19 0.73
N ILE A 161 -4.93 -0.24 2.00
CA ILE A 161 -3.96 -1.16 2.63
C ILE A 161 -4.00 -2.56 2.00
N ARG A 162 -5.19 -3.03 1.61
CA ARG A 162 -5.36 -4.34 0.94
C ARG A 162 -4.76 -4.31 -0.45
N LEU A 163 -5.00 -3.24 -1.21
CA LEU A 163 -4.42 -3.07 -2.54
C LEU A 163 -2.89 -3.01 -2.48
N ALA A 164 -2.33 -2.22 -1.56
CA ALA A 164 -0.89 -2.13 -1.36
C ALA A 164 -0.28 -3.50 -1.01
N GLY A 165 -0.88 -4.24 -0.07
CA GLY A 165 -0.46 -5.60 0.22
C GLY A 165 -0.50 -6.51 -1.02
N ARG A 166 -1.58 -6.46 -1.81
CA ARG A 166 -1.73 -7.30 -3.00
C ARG A 166 -0.70 -6.99 -4.09
N ILE A 167 -0.49 -5.71 -4.40
CA ILE A 167 0.53 -5.27 -5.36
C ILE A 167 1.92 -5.71 -4.89
N TRP A 168 2.25 -5.48 -3.61
CA TRP A 168 3.56 -5.86 -3.09
C TRP A 168 3.79 -7.37 -3.10
N ALA A 169 2.77 -8.16 -2.77
CA ALA A 169 2.85 -9.61 -2.84
C ALA A 169 3.09 -10.12 -4.26
N GLU A 170 2.47 -9.48 -5.27
CA GLU A 170 2.69 -9.78 -6.68
C GLU A 170 4.11 -9.41 -7.11
N TYR A 171 4.54 -8.19 -6.78
CA TYR A 171 5.90 -7.70 -7.02
C TYR A 171 6.97 -8.64 -6.43
N ARG A 172 6.77 -9.11 -5.20
CA ARG A 172 7.71 -10.03 -4.56
C ARG A 172 7.81 -11.38 -5.28
N ARG A 173 6.71 -11.86 -5.88
CA ARG A 173 6.69 -13.10 -6.66
C ARG A 173 7.42 -12.96 -7.99
N THR A 174 7.42 -11.78 -8.61
CA THR A 174 8.19 -11.52 -9.84
C THR A 174 9.68 -11.36 -9.56
N VAL A 175 10.07 -10.66 -8.49
CA VAL A 175 11.48 -10.44 -8.11
C VAL A 175 12.15 -11.69 -7.55
N ARG A 176 11.40 -12.48 -6.77
CA ARG A 176 11.85 -13.76 -6.23
C ARG A 176 10.93 -14.83 -6.78
N PRO A 177 11.11 -15.26 -8.04
CA PRO A 177 10.41 -16.44 -8.52
C PRO A 177 10.69 -17.56 -7.52
N ALA A 178 9.65 -18.31 -7.15
CA ALA A 178 9.81 -19.47 -6.29
C ALA A 178 10.98 -20.31 -6.84
N PRO A 179 11.85 -20.87 -5.98
CA PRO A 179 12.91 -21.73 -6.47
C PRO A 179 12.22 -22.77 -7.35
N SER A 180 12.57 -22.75 -8.65
CA SER A 180 12.25 -23.84 -9.55
C SER A 180 12.59 -25.12 -8.79
N LYS A 181 11.68 -26.11 -8.78
CA LYS A 181 12.02 -27.49 -8.41
C LYS A 181 13.02 -28.01 -9.45
N LYS A 182 14.20 -27.38 -9.58
CA LYS A 182 15.38 -28.03 -10.12
C LYS A 182 15.57 -29.20 -9.19
N LYS A 183 15.48 -30.42 -9.73
CA LYS A 183 15.92 -31.62 -9.03
C LYS A 183 17.22 -31.24 -8.37
N THR A 184 17.24 -31.25 -7.04
CA THR A 184 18.47 -31.10 -6.29
C THR A 184 19.32 -32.27 -6.75
N ASN A 185 20.24 -32.04 -7.70
CA ASN A 185 21.41 -32.89 -7.78
C ASN A 185 22.09 -32.63 -6.44
N VAL A 186 21.85 -33.53 -5.50
CA VAL A 186 22.62 -33.60 -4.26
C VAL A 186 24.04 -33.80 -4.74
N VAL A 187 24.80 -32.70 -4.84
CA VAL A 187 26.24 -32.78 -4.86
C VAL A 187 26.56 -33.28 -3.46
N ALA A 188 26.90 -34.56 -3.36
CA ALA A 188 27.48 -35.10 -2.15
C ALA A 188 28.73 -34.27 -1.86
N ILE A 189 28.62 -33.36 -0.91
CA ILE A 189 29.79 -32.72 -0.32
C ILE A 189 30.32 -33.78 0.63
N ASP A 190 31.41 -34.44 0.27
CA ASP A 190 32.17 -35.26 1.20
C ASP A 190 32.69 -34.34 2.31
N LEU A 191 31.95 -34.28 3.40
CA LEU A 191 32.40 -33.58 4.59
C LEU A 191 33.53 -34.39 5.23
N PRO A 192 34.66 -33.75 5.56
CA PRO A 192 35.69 -34.37 6.38
C PRO A 192 35.09 -34.90 7.69
N SER A 193 35.50 -36.09 8.10
CA SER A 193 34.92 -36.85 9.22
C SER A 193 34.87 -36.09 10.56
N PHE A 194 35.68 -35.05 10.73
CA PHE A 194 35.72 -34.23 11.95
C PHE A 194 34.58 -33.21 12.08
N LEU A 195 33.78 -32.96 11.03
CA LEU A 195 32.66 -32.01 11.08
C LEU A 195 31.30 -32.68 11.37
N SER A 196 31.23 -34.01 11.36
CA SER A 196 30.02 -34.80 11.63
C SER A 196 29.32 -34.52 12.97
N PRO A 197 30.02 -34.22 14.09
CA PRO A 197 29.35 -33.99 15.38
C PRO A 197 28.50 -32.71 15.44
N LEU A 198 28.71 -31.74 14.53
CA LEU A 198 28.06 -30.42 14.59
C LEU A 198 26.65 -30.39 13.99
N LEU A 199 26.19 -31.48 13.38
CA LEU A 199 24.90 -31.55 12.68
C LEU A 199 23.81 -32.30 13.46
N LEU A 200 24.10 -32.76 14.68
CA LEU A 200 23.21 -33.59 15.51
C LEU A 200 22.69 -32.89 16.78
N SER A 201 22.70 -31.55 16.82
CA SER A 201 22.09 -30.76 17.91
C SER A 201 20.86 -29.99 17.44
#